data_AF-A0A8K0KBT3-F1
#
_entry.id   AF-A0A8K0KBT3-F1
#
_cell.length_a   1.000
_cell.length_b   1.000
_cell.length_c   1.000
_cell.angle_alpha   90.00
_cell.angle_beta   90.00
_cell.angle_gamma   90.00
#
_symmetry.space_group_name_H-M   'P 1'
#
loop_
_entity.id
_entity.type
_entity.pdbx_description
1 polymer ?
#
loop_
_entity_poly.entity_id
_entity_poly.type
_entity_poly.pdbx_seq_one_letter_code
_entity_poly.pdbx_strand_id
1 'polypeptide(L)'
;MEKKLYTDAAFDYLGRSVGFKENITLGSNPNGTVLVLAPKAHAEAGAGGTAIAKPLSIAILNSKEDRVIFRPMVSAVAGPGGMAIAEPELIIRKRWEEEASESPETEGTKQKARIQ
;
A
#
# COMPACT_ATOMS: atom_id res chain seq x y z
N MET A 1 -23.39 -27.48 0.65
CA MET A 1 -22.77 -26.29 0.04
C MET A 1 -23.15 -25.09 0.88
N GLU A 2 -22.23 -24.59 1.70
CA GLU A 2 -22.49 -23.47 2.59
C GLU A 2 -21.84 -22.21 2.03
N LYS A 3 -22.66 -21.23 1.64
CA LYS A 3 -22.20 -19.87 1.34
C LYS A 3 -22.00 -19.17 2.68
N LYS A 4 -20.75 -19.00 3.12
CA LYS A 4 -20.44 -18.10 4.24
C LYS A 4 -20.58 -16.66 3.76
N LEU A 5 -21.72 -16.03 4.06
CA LEU A 5 -21.85 -14.58 4.06
C LEU A 5 -20.93 -14.04 5.17
N TYR A 6 -19.91 -13.26 4.79
CA TYR A 6 -19.19 -12.43 5.74
C TYR A 6 -20.08 -11.21 6.04
N THR A 7 -20.80 -11.28 7.16
CA THR A 7 -21.60 -10.18 7.70
C THR A 7 -20.73 -9.06 8.26
N ASP A 8 -21.23 -7.84 8.08
CA ASP A 8 -20.67 -6.49 8.29
C ASP A 8 -20.02 -6.14 9.65
N ALA A 9 -19.77 -7.10 10.54
CA ALA A 9 -19.22 -6.84 11.87
C ALA A 9 -17.75 -6.38 11.87
N ALA A 10 -17.02 -6.55 10.76
CA ALA A 10 -15.65 -6.02 10.62
C ALA A 10 -15.61 -4.49 10.44
N PHE A 11 -16.74 -3.85 10.12
CA PHE A 11 -16.81 -2.40 9.90
C PHE A 11 -16.92 -1.59 11.20
N ASP A 12 -17.50 -2.15 12.27
CA ASP A 12 -17.69 -1.42 13.53
C ASP A 12 -16.38 -1.12 14.28
N TYR A 13 -15.30 -1.85 13.99
CA TYR A 13 -13.98 -1.60 14.61
C TYR A 13 -13.19 -0.46 13.96
N LEU A 14 -13.66 0.11 12.84
CA LEU A 14 -13.00 1.21 12.12
C LEU A 14 -13.47 2.61 12.56
N GLY A 15 -14.33 2.70 13.58
CA GLY A 15 -15.11 3.90 13.88
C GLY A 15 -14.53 4.96 14.84
N ARG A 16 -13.27 4.89 15.27
CA ARG A 16 -12.70 5.90 16.20
C ARG A 16 -11.24 6.27 15.93
N SER A 17 -11.01 7.13 14.95
CA SER A 17 -10.01 8.20 15.09
C SER A 17 -10.35 9.35 14.13
N VAL A 18 -10.66 10.50 14.72
CA VAL A 18 -11.01 11.75 14.06
C VAL A 18 -9.72 12.54 13.87
N GLY A 19 -9.44 13.01 12.65
CA GLY A 19 -8.24 13.82 12.37
C GLY A 19 -7.95 14.01 10.89
N PHE A 20 -8.80 14.78 10.20
CA PHE A 20 -8.60 15.48 8.92
C PHE A 20 -7.27 15.28 8.15
N LYS A 21 -7.29 14.39 7.15
CA LYS A 21 -6.84 14.63 5.76
C LYS A 21 -7.51 13.55 4.92
N GLU A 22 -8.36 13.97 4.01
CA GLU A 22 -9.28 13.13 3.24
C GLU A 22 -8.59 11.85 2.73
N ASN A 23 -9.17 10.70 3.04
CA ASN A 23 -8.82 9.34 2.56
C ASN A 23 -7.95 8.42 3.44
N ILE A 24 -7.74 8.70 4.73
CA ILE A 24 -7.00 7.79 5.62
C ILE A 24 -7.87 7.40 6.83
N THR A 25 -8.23 6.11 6.94
CA THR A 25 -8.77 5.52 8.16
C THR A 25 -7.68 4.67 8.81
N LEU A 26 -7.28 5.02 10.04
CA LEU A 26 -6.34 4.24 10.84
C LEU A 26 -7.12 3.32 11.76
N GLY A 27 -7.17 2.03 11.43
CA GLY A 27 -7.64 0.99 12.34
C GLY A 27 -6.48 0.46 13.19
N SER A 28 -6.55 0.64 14.51
CA SER A 28 -5.61 0.03 15.46
C SER A 28 -6.08 -1.38 15.80
N ASN A 29 -5.36 -2.39 15.33
CA ASN A 29 -5.47 -3.75 15.84
C ASN A 29 -4.24 -4.01 16.74
N PRO A 30 -4.36 -4.69 17.88
CA PRO A 30 -3.21 -5.11 18.69
C PRO A 30 -2.17 -5.94 17.89
N ASN A 31 -2.56 -6.46 16.72
CA ASN A 31 -1.71 -7.21 15.80
C ASN A 31 -1.41 -6.42 14.50
N GLY A 32 -1.25 -5.09 14.52
CA GLY A 32 -0.83 -4.29 13.35
C GLY A 32 -1.83 -3.21 12.90
N THR A 33 -1.39 -2.28 12.06
CA THR A 33 -2.21 -1.17 11.56
C THR A 33 -2.81 -1.48 10.20
N VAL A 34 -4.09 -1.19 10.01
CA VAL A 34 -4.69 -1.22 8.66
C VAL A 34 -4.76 0.21 8.11
N LEU A 35 -4.04 0.44 7.02
CA LEU A 35 -4.07 1.68 6.25
C LEU A 35 -4.98 1.51 5.03
N VAL A 36 -6.05 2.30 4.98
CA VAL A 36 -6.93 2.36 3.81
C VAL A 36 -6.57 3.59 2.98
N LEU A 37 -6.29 3.40 1.69
CA LEU A 37 -5.98 4.45 0.73
C LEU A 37 -7.03 4.43 -0.38
N ALA A 38 -7.77 5.51 -0.53
CA ALA A 38 -8.84 5.64 -1.53
C ALA A 38 -8.66 6.88 -2.41
N PRO A 39 -7.58 6.96 -3.23
CA PRO A 39 -7.38 8.11 -4.11
C PRO A 39 -8.48 8.18 -5.19
N LYS A 40 -8.84 9.41 -5.56
CA LYS A 40 -9.77 9.68 -6.67
C LYS A 40 -8.98 10.24 -7.85
N ALA A 41 -9.13 9.63 -9.02
CA ALA A 41 -8.58 10.13 -10.27
C ALA A 41 -9.72 10.40 -11.25
N HIS A 42 -9.79 11.63 -11.74
CA HIS A 42 -10.71 12.02 -12.80
C HIS A 42 -9.94 12.77 -13.88
N ALA A 43 -10.00 12.28 -15.12
CA ALA A 43 -9.39 12.90 -16.28
C ALA A 43 -10.45 13.09 -17.37
N GLU A 44 -10.64 14.33 -17.80
CA GLU A 44 -11.57 14.68 -18.88
C GLU A 44 -10.82 15.48 -19.95
N ALA A 45 -10.76 14.91 -21.15
CA ALA A 45 -10.12 15.53 -22.31
C ALA A 45 -11.18 15.95 -23.33
N GLY A 46 -11.13 17.20 -23.78
CA GLY A 46 -11.94 17.67 -24.91
C GLY A 46 -11.50 17.10 -26.26
N ALA A 47 -12.16 17.53 -27.34
CA ALA A 47 -11.80 17.11 -28.69
C ALA A 47 -10.34 17.45 -29.03
N GLY A 48 -9.58 16.47 -29.52
CA GLY A 48 -8.14 16.59 -29.79
C GLY A 48 -7.25 16.83 -28.56
N GLY A 49 -7.82 16.86 -27.35
CA GLY A 49 -7.12 17.19 -26.11
C GLY A 49 -6.48 15.98 -25.43
N THR A 50 -5.57 16.24 -24.50
CA THR A 50 -5.00 15.22 -23.60
C THR A 50 -5.25 15.59 -22.15
N ALA A 51 -5.79 14.67 -21.35
CA ALA A 51 -5.93 14.81 -19.91
C ALA A 51 -5.32 13.61 -19.18
N ILE A 52 -4.53 13.85 -18.14
CA ILE A 52 -3.86 12.80 -17.38
C ILE A 52 -4.04 13.07 -15.88
N ALA A 53 -4.57 12.10 -15.15
CA ALA A 53 -4.73 12.11 -13.70
C ALA A 53 -4.06 10.87 -13.09
N LYS A 54 -2.90 11.05 -12.45
CA LYS A 54 -2.12 9.97 -11.84
C LYS A 54 -1.78 10.27 -10.37
N PRO A 55 -2.74 10.15 -9.44
CA PRO A 55 -2.46 10.35 -8.03
C PRO A 55 -1.57 9.22 -7.50
N LEU A 56 -0.45 9.59 -6.88
CA LEU A 56 0.48 8.66 -6.24
C LEU A 56 0.17 8.53 -4.75
N SER A 57 -0.06 7.30 -4.29
CA SER A 57 -0.18 6.97 -2.87
C SER A 57 1.09 6.27 -2.37
N ILE A 58 1.62 6.70 -1.24
CA ILE A 58 2.80 6.08 -0.60
C ILE A 58 2.39 5.56 0.78
N ALA A 59 2.58 4.27 1.02
CA ALA A 59 2.38 3.61 2.30
C ALA A 59 3.73 3.20 2.88
N ILE A 60 4.03 3.64 4.11
CA ILE A 60 5.19 3.18 4.88
C ILE A 60 4.68 2.28 5.99
N LEU A 61 5.08 1.02 5.94
CA LEU A 61 4.73 0.04 6.96
C LEU A 61 5.86 -0.05 7.99
N ASN A 62 5.49 -0.08 9.26
CA ASN A 62 6.44 -0.16 10.39
C ASN A 62 6.44 -1.51 11.12
N SER A 63 5.37 -2.32 11.00
CA SER A 63 5.33 -3.71 11.47
C SER A 63 4.92 -4.69 10.36
N LYS A 64 5.42 -5.93 10.42
CA LYS A 64 5.11 -7.01 9.45
C LYS A 64 3.63 -7.33 9.38
N GLU A 65 2.90 -6.99 10.43
CA GLU A 65 1.48 -7.21 10.56
C GLU A 65 0.63 -6.04 10.01
N ASP A 66 1.26 -4.91 9.67
CA ASP A 66 0.59 -3.80 9.00
C ASP A 66 0.04 -4.23 7.63
N ARG A 67 -1.14 -3.73 7.27
CA ARG A 67 -1.83 -4.03 6.01
C ARG A 67 -2.22 -2.75 5.28
N VAL A 68 -2.14 -2.79 3.95
CA VAL A 68 -2.61 -1.71 3.07
C VAL A 68 -3.81 -2.19 2.28
N ILE A 69 -4.89 -1.42 2.31
CA ILE A 69 -6.06 -1.61 1.47
C ILE A 69 -6.11 -0.45 0.46
N PHE A 70 -5.93 -0.74 -0.82
CA PHE A 70 -5.96 0.25 -1.90
C PHE A 70 -7.27 0.17 -2.67
N ARG A 71 -8.06 1.25 -2.61
CA ARG A 71 -9.40 1.35 -3.22
C ARG A 71 -9.51 2.61 -4.07
N PRO A 72 -8.82 2.67 -5.22
CA PRO A 72 -8.91 3.82 -6.11
C PRO A 72 -10.32 3.97 -6.69
N MET A 73 -10.76 5.21 -6.85
CA MET A 73 -11.94 5.55 -7.65
C MET A 73 -11.47 6.29 -8.90
N VAL A 74 -11.82 5.78 -10.08
CA VAL A 74 -11.19 6.21 -11.34
C VAL A 74 -12.26 6.53 -12.39
N SER A 75 -12.09 7.64 -13.08
CA SER A 75 -12.92 8.07 -14.20
C SER A 75 -12.06 8.74 -15.27
N ALA A 76 -12.19 8.29 -16.53
CA ALA A 76 -11.51 8.89 -17.68
C ALA A 76 -12.53 9.09 -18.81
N VAL A 77 -12.59 10.31 -19.35
CA VAL A 77 -13.51 10.69 -20.43
C VAL A 77 -12.71 11.39 -21.52
N ALA A 78 -12.76 10.86 -22.74
CA ALA A 78 -12.08 11.44 -23.89
C ALA A 78 -13.10 11.88 -24.95
N GLY A 79 -12.99 13.13 -25.39
CA GLY A 79 -13.70 13.66 -26.54
C GLY A 79 -13.13 13.13 -27.87
N PRO A 80 -13.78 13.43 -29.01
CA PRO A 80 -13.34 12.95 -30.33
C PRO A 80 -11.88 13.29 -30.63
N GLY A 81 -11.07 12.29 -30.97
CA GLY A 81 -9.63 12.46 -31.21
C GLY A 81 -8.81 12.86 -29.99
N GLY A 82 -9.40 12.87 -28.79
CA GLY A 82 -8.71 13.15 -27.53
C GLY A 82 -8.24 11.89 -26.80
N MET A 83 -7.46 12.08 -25.75
CA MET A 83 -6.90 11.04 -24.89
C MET A 83 -7.09 11.41 -23.42
N ALA A 84 -7.69 10.53 -22.63
CA ALA A 84 -7.82 10.70 -21.19
C ALA A 84 -7.25 9.48 -20.45
N ILE A 85 -6.39 9.73 -19.47
CA ILE A 85 -5.74 8.70 -18.65
C ILE A 85 -6.03 9.00 -17.19
N ALA A 86 -6.58 8.04 -16.47
CA ALA A 86 -6.76 8.12 -15.02
C ALA A 86 -6.17 6.85 -14.39
N GLU A 87 -5.00 6.96 -13.78
CA GLU A 87 -4.21 5.81 -13.30
C GLU A 87 -3.60 6.12 -11.93
N PRO A 88 -4.30 5.78 -10.83
CA PRO A 88 -3.73 5.85 -9.49
C PRO A 88 -2.62 4.83 -9.28
N GLU A 89 -1.57 5.25 -8.58
CA GLU A 89 -0.42 4.42 -8.27
C GLU A 89 -0.26 4.24 -6.76
N LEU A 90 0.29 3.09 -6.36
CA LEU A 90 0.62 2.77 -4.97
C LEU A 90 2.06 2.29 -4.86
N ILE A 91 2.81 2.91 -3.97
CA ILE A 91 4.13 2.44 -3.53
C ILE A 91 4.03 2.00 -2.07
N ILE A 92 4.48 0.78 -1.78
CA ILE A 92 4.60 0.26 -0.41
C ILE A 92 6.07 0.18 -0.06
N ARG A 93 6.46 0.81 1.06
CA ARG A 93 7.79 0.72 1.64
C ARG A 93 7.69 0.02 2.99
N LYS A 94 8.51 -1.00 3.20
CA LYS A 94 8.59 -1.72 4.47
C LYS A 94 9.86 -1.29 5.19
N ARG A 95 9.74 -0.80 6.42
CA ARG A 95 10.89 -0.31 7.17
C ARG A 95 11.83 -1.43 7.63
N TRP A 96 11.32 -2.65 7.80
CA TRP A 96 12.08 -3.79 8.33
C TRP A 96 12.82 -4.63 7.26
N GLU A 97 12.80 -4.23 5.99
CA GLU A 97 13.53 -4.94 4.91
C GLU A 97 14.96 -4.38 4.69
N GLU A 98 15.33 -3.25 5.28
CA GLU A 98 16.68 -2.66 5.15
C GLU A 98 17.76 -3.33 6.03
N GLU A 99 17.39 -4.13 7.03
CA GLU A 99 18.33 -4.71 8.00
C GLU A 99 18.80 -6.15 7.66
N ALA A 100 18.28 -6.77 6.60
CA ALA A 100 18.48 -8.21 6.34
C ALA A 100 19.60 -8.57 5.36
N SER A 101 20.37 -7.60 4.81
CA SER A 101 21.33 -7.85 3.73
C SER A 101 22.81 -7.89 4.11
N GLU A 102 23.17 -7.97 5.40
CA GLU A 102 24.56 -8.28 5.80
C GLU A 102 24.60 -9.50 6.73
N SER A 103 24.96 -10.64 6.17
CA SER A 103 25.51 -11.78 6.91
C SER A 103 26.62 -12.37 6.06
N PRO A 104 27.88 -11.98 6.24
CA PRO A 104 28.98 -12.69 5.61
C PRO A 104 29.06 -14.10 6.21
N GLU A 105 28.94 -15.09 5.32
CA GLU A 105 29.25 -16.49 5.54
C GLU A 105 30.52 -16.66 6.38
N THR A 106 30.42 -17.26 7.57
CA THR A 106 31.59 -17.78 8.29
C THR A 106 32.01 -19.12 7.70
N GLU A 107 32.87 -19.10 6.68
CA GLU A 107 33.68 -20.25 6.28
C GLU A 107 35.06 -20.20 6.96
N GLY A 108 35.47 -21.27 7.66
CA GLY A 108 36.88 -21.42 8.03
C GLY A 108 37.20 -22.28 9.26
N THR A 109 36.86 -23.57 9.22
CA THR A 109 37.25 -24.58 10.20
C THR A 109 38.78 -24.81 10.24
N LYS A 110 39.37 -24.82 11.45
CA LYS A 110 40.26 -25.86 12.05
C LYS A 110 41.42 -25.31 12.88
N GLN A 111 41.30 -25.54 14.18
CA GLN A 111 42.40 -25.71 15.11
C GLN A 111 43.41 -26.76 14.59
N LYS A 112 44.70 -26.44 14.65
CA LYS A 112 45.70 -27.34 15.26
C LYS A 112 46.74 -26.52 15.99
N ALA A 113 46.77 -26.74 17.30
CA ALA A 113 47.71 -26.15 18.23
C ALA A 113 49.15 -26.52 17.87
N ARG A 114 50.02 -25.52 17.99
CA ARG A 114 51.48 -25.60 18.03
C ARG A 114 51.87 -26.02 19.44
N ILE A 115 52.54 -27.15 19.60
CA ILE A 115 53.28 -27.48 20.83
C ILE A 115 54.70 -27.86 20.40
N GLN A 116 55.67 -27.23 21.07
CA GLN A 116 57.11 -27.46 20.95
C GLN A 116 57.52 -28.80 21.56
#